data_AF-A7S6Y4-F1
#
_entry.id   AF-A7S6Y4-F1
#
_cell.length_a   1.000
_cell.length_b   1.000
_cell.length_c   1.000
_cell.angle_alpha   90.00
_cell.angle_beta   90.00
_cell.angle_gamma   90.00
#
_symmetry.space_group_name_H-M   'P 1'
#
loop_
_entity.id
_entity.type
_entity.pdbx_description
1 polymer ?
#
loop_
_entity_poly.entity_id
_entity_poly.type
_entity_poly.pdbx_seq_one_letter_code
_entity_poly.pdbx_strand_id
1 'polypeptide(L)'
;MPWPVALYNFSSPNWLEDMSGNGLSAKFYDHAMTEGPTGDKDSAVLFYGTDTSLAEINENIKIDTRYSITSLLWIRQESSGPIFQYDKDSLNGVHFWYRTPTQLYLQIPERGTGKKYGALTYSNLPTKTWHHVGFTYDYSTGLQRLYVNGTMVAESNVGNHEIATNYEIRFAKNLNVILTSSSGYQLRARLNCFQLYDQALNPDQVKAARDMCTRKELFRQCFNYQVLKSFVAAKNYVWYGFKGNKAKKIRSSCPSKSDCQVWINGTHPSRPQGTVEHELCVRGAGGCCEQKARVEIRQCYGYNAYKFKGLPPLDAHIMICLATGENYPHTLPSRDACHKICLATGKNNPKPLHPRDAHLMICLTTDTDNDAPEKIFGPMPGYRLINHVIYTETHVPSPTVCIGYCLLDDKRCKSVNYSARDNGICQLNNATEFDGHLSINQTWDYYKPLQFISIV
;
A
#
# COMPACT_ATOMS: atom_id res chain seq x y z
N MET A 1 -13.17 0.40 11.88
CA MET A 1 -12.56 1.40 10.99
C MET A 1 -12.91 1.06 9.56
N PRO A 2 -13.55 1.96 8.80
CA PRO A 2 -13.63 1.85 7.35
C PRO A 2 -12.23 1.69 6.74
N TRP A 3 -12.15 1.06 5.57
CA TRP A 3 -10.89 0.94 4.83
C TRP A 3 -10.76 2.13 3.87
N PRO A 4 -9.58 2.78 3.76
CA PRO A 4 -9.40 3.90 2.85
C PRO A 4 -9.52 3.46 1.39
N VAL A 5 -10.01 4.37 0.54
CA VAL A 5 -10.01 4.20 -0.92
C VAL A 5 -8.67 4.59 -1.56
N ALA A 6 -7.88 5.43 -0.87
CA ALA A 6 -6.49 5.70 -1.23
C ALA A 6 -5.67 5.81 0.05
N LEU A 7 -4.51 5.18 0.10
CA LEU A 7 -3.62 5.24 1.26
C LEU A 7 -2.18 5.25 0.78
N TYR A 8 -1.38 6.21 1.22
CA TYR A 8 0.03 6.31 0.85
C TYR A 8 0.83 6.69 2.09
N ASN A 9 1.76 5.83 2.52
CA ASN A 9 2.59 6.13 3.70
C ASN A 9 3.63 7.23 3.44
N PHE A 10 4.04 7.42 2.18
CA PHE A 10 5.15 8.30 1.81
C PHE A 10 6.48 7.94 2.51
N SER A 11 6.69 6.66 2.79
CA SER A 11 7.92 6.15 3.40
C SER A 11 8.63 5.14 2.49
N SER A 12 9.95 5.28 2.37
CA SER A 12 10.82 4.40 1.56
C SER A 12 10.80 2.95 2.06
N PRO A 13 10.91 1.94 1.18
CA PRO A 13 11.07 2.02 -0.28
C PRO A 13 9.75 2.18 -1.06
N ASN A 14 8.59 1.96 -0.43
CA ASN A 14 7.29 1.83 -1.11
C ASN A 14 6.46 3.12 -1.09
N TRP A 15 7.10 4.28 -1.03
CA TRP A 15 6.45 5.56 -0.78
C TRP A 15 5.48 5.99 -1.91
N LEU A 16 5.65 5.46 -3.13
CA LEU A 16 4.78 5.67 -4.29
C LEU A 16 3.58 4.73 -4.39
N GLU A 17 3.55 3.68 -3.58
CA GLU A 17 2.59 2.60 -3.75
C GLU A 17 1.29 2.94 -3.02
N ASP A 18 0.15 2.73 -3.69
CA ASP A 18 -1.18 2.82 -3.07
C ASP A 18 -1.45 1.59 -2.21
N MET A 19 -1.43 1.81 -0.91
CA MET A 19 -1.65 0.81 0.11
C MET A 19 -3.09 0.35 0.26
N SER A 20 -4.06 1.08 -0.31
CA SER A 20 -5.47 0.73 -0.21
C SER A 20 -5.80 -0.58 -0.94
N GLY A 21 -4.96 -0.98 -1.90
CA GLY A 21 -5.20 -2.11 -2.80
C GLY A 21 -6.04 -1.76 -4.04
N ASN A 22 -6.38 -0.49 -4.25
CA ASN A 22 -7.09 -0.03 -5.43
C ASN A 22 -6.18 0.19 -6.65
N GLY A 23 -4.86 0.13 -6.45
CA GLY A 23 -3.88 0.23 -7.54
C GLY A 23 -3.79 1.63 -8.12
N LEU A 24 -4.02 2.65 -7.29
CA LEU A 24 -3.95 4.05 -7.68
C LEU A 24 -2.48 4.44 -7.91
N SER A 25 -2.14 4.85 -9.13
CA SER A 25 -0.81 5.34 -9.45
C SER A 25 -0.70 6.82 -9.11
N ALA A 26 0.16 7.14 -8.13
CA ALA A 26 0.57 8.51 -7.85
C ALA A 26 1.89 8.82 -8.58
N LYS A 27 1.98 10.01 -9.16
CA LYS A 27 3.20 10.53 -9.80
C LYS A 27 3.71 11.71 -8.99
N PHE A 28 4.99 11.71 -8.66
CA PHE A 28 5.64 12.77 -7.92
C PHE A 28 6.72 13.41 -8.78
N TYR A 29 6.81 14.73 -8.71
CA TYR A 29 7.72 15.54 -9.49
C TYR A 29 8.47 16.46 -8.54
N ASP A 30 9.79 16.58 -8.75
CA ASP A 30 10.68 17.50 -8.03
C ASP A 30 10.45 17.50 -6.51
N HIS A 31 10.89 16.42 -5.85
CA HIS A 31 10.66 16.15 -4.44
C HIS A 31 11.91 15.53 -3.82
N ALA A 32 11.94 15.44 -2.49
CA ALA A 32 12.93 14.65 -1.75
C ALA A 32 12.28 13.82 -0.64
N MET A 33 12.91 12.72 -0.28
CA MET A 33 12.60 12.01 0.95
C MET A 33 13.19 12.76 2.15
N THR A 34 12.51 12.71 3.29
CA THR A 34 12.90 13.44 4.49
C THR A 34 12.41 12.74 5.75
N GLU A 35 12.80 13.27 6.91
CA GLU A 35 12.33 12.79 8.21
C GLU A 35 10.81 12.97 8.34
N GLY A 36 10.14 11.96 8.90
CA GLY A 36 8.70 11.99 9.15
C GLY A 36 8.34 12.49 10.55
N PRO A 37 7.06 12.40 10.93
CA PRO A 37 6.56 12.88 12.22
C PRO A 37 7.17 12.15 13.43
N THR A 38 7.68 10.93 13.24
CA THR A 38 8.35 10.11 14.27
C THR A 38 9.87 10.23 14.28
N GLY A 39 10.45 11.08 13.43
CA GLY A 39 11.90 11.26 13.29
C GLY A 39 12.61 10.22 12.43
N ASP A 40 11.87 9.28 11.85
CA ASP A 40 12.42 8.25 10.97
C ASP A 40 12.91 8.84 9.65
N LYS A 41 14.13 8.46 9.25
CA LYS A 41 14.68 8.86 7.95
C LYS A 41 13.83 8.33 6.80
N ASP A 42 13.72 9.12 5.73
CA ASP A 42 13.02 8.77 4.48
C ASP A 42 11.58 8.27 4.68
N SER A 43 10.89 8.82 5.69
CA SER A 43 9.51 8.45 6.04
C SER A 43 8.48 9.51 5.67
N ALA A 44 8.92 10.62 5.08
CA ALA A 44 8.05 11.64 4.51
C ALA A 44 8.58 12.14 3.16
N VAL A 45 7.72 12.81 2.39
CA VAL A 45 8.08 13.48 1.14
C VAL A 45 8.07 14.99 1.36
N LEU A 46 9.15 15.67 0.95
CA LEU A 46 9.27 17.12 0.90
C LEU A 46 8.88 17.63 -0.49
N PHE A 47 7.90 18.54 -0.52
CA PHE A 47 7.63 19.42 -1.66
C PHE A 47 8.38 20.74 -1.46
N TYR A 48 9.08 21.20 -2.50
CA TYR A 48 9.95 22.37 -2.42
C TYR A 48 9.22 23.70 -2.46
N GLY A 49 7.96 23.72 -2.90
CA GLY A 49 7.19 24.95 -3.16
C GLY A 49 7.66 25.66 -4.42
N THR A 50 7.86 24.90 -5.50
CA THR A 50 8.24 25.39 -6.84
C THR A 50 7.16 25.02 -7.85
N ASP A 51 7.24 25.55 -9.07
CA ASP A 51 6.31 25.20 -10.14
C ASP A 51 6.39 23.72 -10.59
N THR A 52 7.50 23.06 -10.31
CA THR A 52 7.76 21.67 -10.69
C THR A 52 7.50 20.68 -9.56
N SER A 53 7.42 21.16 -8.31
CA SER A 53 7.26 20.32 -7.12
C SER A 53 5.78 20.03 -6.85
N LEU A 54 5.31 18.86 -7.28
CA LEU A 54 3.91 18.44 -7.15
C LEU A 54 3.74 16.92 -7.15
N ALA A 55 2.59 16.46 -6.69
CA ALA A 55 2.15 15.09 -6.90
C ALA A 55 0.73 15.02 -7.46
N GLU A 56 0.46 13.98 -8.26
CA GLU A 56 -0.83 13.78 -8.92
C GLU A 56 -1.27 12.32 -8.85
N ILE A 57 -2.55 12.11 -8.55
CA ILE A 57 -3.24 10.83 -8.73
C ILE A 57 -4.27 11.06 -9.84
N ASN A 58 -4.13 10.35 -10.95
CA ASN A 58 -5.03 10.47 -12.11
C ASN A 58 -6.49 10.26 -11.70
N GLU A 59 -7.41 10.90 -12.45
CA GLU A 59 -8.84 10.66 -12.33
C GLU A 59 -9.15 9.16 -12.35
N ASN A 60 -9.88 8.70 -11.34
CA ASN A 60 -10.23 7.30 -11.18
C ASN A 60 -11.53 7.17 -10.39
N ILE A 61 -12.42 6.27 -10.84
CA ILE A 61 -13.71 6.00 -10.18
C ILE A 61 -13.56 5.62 -8.69
N LYS A 62 -12.41 5.06 -8.29
CA LYS A 62 -12.14 4.67 -6.89
C LYS A 62 -11.91 5.85 -5.94
N ILE A 63 -11.42 6.97 -6.45
CA ILE A 63 -11.24 8.21 -5.68
C ILE A 63 -12.42 9.17 -5.87
N ASP A 64 -13.40 8.81 -6.72
CA ASP A 64 -14.62 9.59 -6.87
C ASP A 64 -15.64 9.25 -5.77
N THR A 65 -15.48 9.88 -4.61
CA THR A 65 -16.27 9.57 -3.40
C THR A 65 -17.74 10.04 -3.46
N ARG A 66 -18.03 11.08 -4.25
CA ARG A 66 -19.35 11.63 -4.63
C ARG A 66 -20.29 12.11 -3.53
N TYR A 67 -20.45 11.37 -2.43
CA TYR A 67 -21.39 11.67 -1.37
C TYR A 67 -20.67 12.11 -0.10
N SER A 68 -19.83 11.25 0.47
CA SER A 68 -19.09 11.57 1.70
C SER A 68 -17.61 11.39 1.49
N ILE A 69 -16.81 12.15 2.23
CA ILE A 69 -15.35 12.12 2.08
C ILE A 69 -14.69 12.33 3.43
N THR A 70 -13.58 11.63 3.64
CA THR A 70 -12.58 11.98 4.65
C THR A 70 -11.21 12.01 4.02
N SER A 71 -10.46 13.09 4.23
CA SER A 71 -9.08 13.23 3.76
C SER A 71 -8.20 13.61 4.95
N LEU A 72 -7.17 12.81 5.22
CA LEU A 72 -6.29 12.94 6.39
C LEU A 72 -4.83 12.76 5.96
N LEU A 73 -3.92 13.52 6.56
CA LEU A 73 -2.48 13.30 6.44
C LEU A 73 -1.68 14.00 7.54
N TRP A 74 -0.44 13.57 7.74
CA TRP A 74 0.55 14.32 8.52
C TRP A 74 1.23 15.36 7.62
N ILE A 75 1.31 16.61 8.08
CA ILE A 75 1.93 17.72 7.38
C ILE A 75 2.85 18.53 8.28
N ARG A 76 3.96 19.00 7.71
CA ARG A 76 4.81 20.07 8.27
C ARG A 76 4.93 21.17 7.23
N GLN A 77 4.09 22.19 7.34
CA GLN A 77 3.97 23.28 6.36
C GLN A 77 4.98 24.41 6.61
N GLU A 78 5.52 24.98 5.54
CA GLU A 78 6.43 26.14 5.56
C GLU A 78 5.87 27.33 4.76
N SER A 79 5.03 27.09 3.76
CA SER A 79 4.33 28.12 2.98
C SER A 79 2.82 27.86 2.89
N SER A 80 2.09 28.75 2.24
CA SER A 80 0.70 28.57 1.82
C SER A 80 0.62 27.77 0.52
N GLY A 81 -0.47 27.02 0.33
CA GLY A 81 -0.74 26.31 -0.90
C GLY A 81 -1.69 25.11 -0.74
N PRO A 82 -1.98 24.41 -1.85
CA PRO A 82 -2.84 23.23 -1.84
C PRO A 82 -2.19 22.08 -1.07
N ILE A 83 -2.88 21.59 -0.04
CA ILE A 83 -2.50 20.32 0.58
C ILE A 83 -3.02 19.19 -0.31
N PHE A 84 -4.29 19.31 -0.69
CA PHE A 84 -5.07 18.35 -1.46
C PHE A 84 -6.09 19.09 -2.31
N GLN A 85 -6.23 18.72 -3.58
CA GLN A 85 -7.19 19.35 -4.47
C GLN A 85 -7.68 18.40 -5.55
N TYR A 86 -9.00 18.33 -5.74
CA TYR A 86 -9.61 17.87 -6.97
C TYR A 86 -9.70 19.00 -7.99
N ASP A 87 -9.61 18.66 -9.27
CA ASP A 87 -9.63 19.60 -10.40
C ASP A 87 -8.43 20.56 -10.32
N LYS A 88 -7.33 20.18 -10.96
CA LYS A 88 -6.07 20.92 -10.93
C LYS A 88 -6.13 22.27 -11.66
N ASP A 89 -7.14 22.46 -12.50
CA ASP A 89 -7.24 23.57 -13.44
C ASP A 89 -8.25 24.64 -12.97
N SER A 90 -9.07 24.35 -11.95
CA SER A 90 -10.06 25.29 -11.42
C SER A 90 -10.23 25.21 -9.89
N LEU A 91 -11.25 25.88 -9.34
CA LEU A 91 -11.67 25.77 -7.94
C LEU A 91 -13.04 25.08 -7.79
N ASN A 92 -13.47 24.34 -8.80
CA ASN A 92 -14.75 23.65 -8.83
C ASN A 92 -14.68 22.27 -8.17
N GLY A 93 -13.49 21.69 -8.02
CA GLY A 93 -13.28 20.48 -7.23
C GLY A 93 -13.14 20.75 -5.73
N VAL A 94 -13.33 19.71 -4.91
CA VAL A 94 -13.06 19.78 -3.47
C VAL A 94 -11.60 20.15 -3.23
N HIS A 95 -11.35 21.14 -2.38
CA HIS A 95 -10.00 21.61 -2.12
C HIS A 95 -9.75 21.96 -0.65
N PHE A 96 -8.59 21.51 -0.16
CA PHE A 96 -8.14 21.67 1.21
C PHE A 96 -6.72 22.21 1.24
N TRP A 97 -6.56 23.44 1.72
CA TRP A 97 -5.39 24.27 1.51
C TRP A 97 -4.90 24.88 2.81
N TYR A 98 -3.64 25.32 2.79
CA TYR A 98 -3.17 26.41 3.64
C TYR A 98 -3.36 27.74 2.89
N ARG A 99 -4.34 28.57 3.29
CA ARG A 99 -4.57 29.91 2.71
C ARG A 99 -3.46 30.89 3.08
N THR A 100 -3.02 30.79 4.31
CA THR A 100 -1.74 31.31 4.81
C THR A 100 -0.98 30.12 5.41
N PRO A 101 0.33 30.24 5.70
CA PRO A 101 1.08 29.16 6.36
C PRO A 101 0.50 28.71 7.72
N THR A 102 -0.43 29.48 8.30
CA THR A 102 -1.03 29.24 9.62
C THR A 102 -2.54 29.01 9.59
N GLN A 103 -3.17 29.05 8.42
CA GLN A 103 -4.63 28.92 8.28
C GLN A 103 -5.02 27.81 7.31
N LEU A 104 -5.69 26.79 7.85
CA LEU A 104 -6.38 25.76 7.08
C LEU A 104 -7.66 26.34 6.46
N TYR A 105 -7.93 25.92 5.24
CA TYR A 105 -9.11 26.30 4.46
C TYR A 105 -9.67 25.09 3.72
N LEU A 106 -10.94 24.80 3.94
CA LEU A 106 -11.69 23.76 3.26
C LEU A 106 -12.83 24.37 2.46
N GLN A 107 -12.97 23.92 1.23
CA GLN A 107 -14.10 24.20 0.38
C GLN A 107 -14.54 22.92 -0.33
N ILE A 108 -15.86 22.68 -0.31
CA ILE A 108 -16.47 21.49 -0.88
C ILE A 108 -17.54 21.91 -1.89
N PRO A 109 -17.16 22.18 -3.16
CA PRO A 109 -18.13 22.57 -4.17
C PRO A 109 -19.04 21.42 -4.61
N GLU A 110 -20.22 21.78 -5.10
CA GLU A 110 -21.19 20.87 -5.69
C GLU A 110 -20.73 20.32 -7.03
N ARG A 111 -20.92 19.02 -7.22
CA ARG A 111 -20.69 18.33 -8.48
C ARG A 111 -21.50 18.96 -9.61
N GLY A 112 -20.88 19.12 -10.77
CA GLY A 112 -21.53 19.58 -12.00
C GLY A 112 -21.73 21.10 -12.04
N THR A 113 -22.21 21.74 -10.97
CA THR A 113 -22.41 23.20 -10.93
C THR A 113 -21.17 23.96 -10.46
N GLY A 114 -20.27 23.34 -9.70
CA GLY A 114 -19.15 24.00 -9.05
C GLY A 114 -19.58 24.98 -7.94
N LYS A 115 -20.85 24.97 -7.53
CA LYS A 115 -21.39 25.88 -6.53
C LYS A 115 -20.68 25.68 -5.19
N LYS A 116 -20.16 26.77 -4.63
CA LYS A 116 -19.44 26.79 -3.36
C LYS A 116 -20.38 27.13 -2.21
N TYR A 117 -20.42 26.28 -1.20
CA TYR A 117 -21.09 26.55 0.07
C TYR A 117 -20.12 27.21 1.06
N GLY A 118 -20.57 27.51 2.29
CA GLY A 118 -19.74 28.17 3.30
C GLY A 118 -18.41 27.44 3.50
N ALA A 119 -17.29 28.13 3.32
CA ALA A 119 -15.97 27.55 3.57
C ALA A 119 -15.74 27.32 5.07
N LEU A 120 -14.94 26.32 5.41
CA LEU A 120 -14.55 26.06 6.80
C LEU A 120 -13.07 26.39 6.99
N THR A 121 -12.73 27.12 8.05
CA THR A 121 -11.36 27.58 8.31
C THR A 121 -10.94 27.31 9.75
N TYR A 122 -9.62 27.18 9.94
CA TYR A 122 -9.01 27.12 11.26
C TYR A 122 -7.63 27.78 11.21
N SER A 123 -7.36 28.69 12.13
CA SER A 123 -6.16 29.55 12.14
C SER A 123 -5.22 29.21 13.29
N ASN A 124 -4.07 29.91 13.34
CA ASN A 124 -3.10 29.83 14.43
C ASN A 124 -2.39 28.47 14.55
N LEU A 125 -2.24 27.71 13.46
CA LEU A 125 -1.35 26.55 13.46
C LEU A 125 0.12 27.02 13.40
N PRO A 126 0.98 26.56 14.32
CA PRO A 126 2.42 26.81 14.23
C PRO A 126 3.01 26.24 12.93
N THR A 127 3.85 27.02 12.27
CA THR A 127 4.58 26.58 11.06
C THR A 127 5.76 25.67 11.44
N LYS A 128 6.30 24.95 10.45
CA LYS A 128 7.51 24.11 10.60
C LYS A 128 7.42 23.06 11.72
N THR A 129 6.21 22.68 12.12
CA THR A 129 5.93 21.61 13.10
C THR A 129 4.97 20.59 12.48
N TRP A 130 5.05 19.34 12.93
CA TRP A 130 4.18 18.28 12.43
C TRP A 130 2.79 18.40 13.04
N HIS A 131 1.77 18.38 12.17
CA HIS A 131 0.37 18.28 12.54
C HIS A 131 -0.29 17.17 11.72
N HIS A 132 -1.15 16.38 12.35
CA HIS A 132 -2.09 15.55 11.61
C HIS A 132 -3.32 16.39 11.28
N VAL A 133 -3.55 16.68 10.01
CA VAL A 133 -4.64 17.54 9.56
C VAL A 133 -5.59 16.79 8.65
N GLY A 134 -6.82 17.27 8.56
CA GLY A 134 -7.75 16.76 7.58
C GLY A 134 -9.17 17.25 7.77
N PHE A 135 -10.08 16.69 6.98
CA PHE A 135 -11.47 17.07 7.00
C PHE A 135 -12.39 15.89 6.75
N THR A 136 -13.66 16.05 7.12
CA THR A 136 -14.75 15.13 6.77
C THR A 136 -15.92 15.91 6.19
N TYR A 137 -16.65 15.34 5.24
CA TYR A 137 -18.00 15.75 4.86
C TYR A 137 -18.93 14.55 4.82
N ASP A 138 -20.10 14.71 5.45
CA ASP A 138 -21.11 13.68 5.58
C ASP A 138 -22.37 14.08 4.81
N TYR A 139 -22.64 13.37 3.70
CA TYR A 139 -23.83 13.60 2.88
C TYR A 139 -25.13 13.39 3.63
N SER A 140 -25.17 12.55 4.67
CA SER A 140 -26.41 12.26 5.38
C SER A 140 -26.84 13.40 6.30
N THR A 141 -25.88 14.16 6.83
CA THR A 141 -26.10 15.25 7.78
C THR A 141 -25.85 16.64 7.20
N GLY A 142 -25.11 16.74 6.09
CA GLY A 142 -24.65 18.00 5.50
C GLY A 142 -23.50 18.65 6.27
N LEU A 143 -22.90 17.94 7.24
CA LEU A 143 -21.85 18.47 8.10
C LEU A 143 -20.48 18.33 7.47
N GLN A 144 -19.74 19.42 7.42
CA GLN A 144 -18.30 19.43 7.17
C GLN A 144 -17.54 19.75 8.46
N ARG A 145 -16.38 19.12 8.65
CA ARG A 145 -15.55 19.25 9.86
C ARG A 145 -14.07 19.35 9.52
N LEU A 146 -13.33 20.13 10.29
CA LEU A 146 -11.86 20.16 10.28
C LEU A 146 -11.30 19.47 11.50
N TYR A 147 -10.18 18.78 11.32
CA TYR A 147 -9.45 18.09 12.37
C TYR A 147 -7.98 18.51 12.41
N VAL A 148 -7.46 18.67 13.62
CA VAL A 148 -6.03 18.85 13.90
C VAL A 148 -5.63 17.93 15.03
N ASN A 149 -4.58 17.13 14.83
CA ASN A 149 -4.04 16.15 15.77
C ASN A 149 -5.10 15.17 16.32
N GLY A 150 -6.10 14.83 15.51
CA GLY A 150 -7.18 13.91 15.87
C GLY A 150 -8.35 14.57 16.64
N THR A 151 -8.29 15.88 16.87
CA THR A 151 -9.34 16.66 17.54
C THR A 151 -10.11 17.47 16.51
N MET A 152 -11.44 17.51 16.63
CA MET A 152 -12.28 18.36 15.79
C MET A 152 -12.10 19.82 16.20
N VAL A 153 -11.71 20.69 15.27
CA VAL A 153 -11.40 22.10 15.55
C VAL A 153 -12.41 23.07 14.94
N ALA A 154 -13.19 22.63 13.97
CA ALA A 154 -14.27 23.41 13.38
C ALA A 154 -15.34 22.47 12.79
N GLU A 155 -16.58 22.92 12.79
CA GLU A 155 -17.75 22.23 12.20
C GLU A 155 -18.71 23.26 11.61
N SER A 156 -19.34 22.94 10.48
CA SER A 156 -20.49 23.68 9.98
C SER A 156 -21.41 22.80 9.14
N ASN A 157 -22.70 23.16 9.08
CA ASN A 157 -23.67 22.52 8.18
C ASN A 157 -23.77 23.32 6.89
N VAL A 158 -23.48 22.68 5.75
CA VAL A 158 -23.56 23.26 4.41
C VAL A 158 -24.70 22.69 3.56
N GLY A 159 -25.50 21.79 4.15
CA GLY A 159 -26.52 21.03 3.45
C GLY A 159 -25.95 19.83 2.70
N ASN A 160 -26.86 19.08 2.09
CA ASN A 160 -26.60 17.82 1.41
C ASN A 160 -26.46 18.10 -0.09
N HIS A 161 -25.29 17.84 -0.66
CA HIS A 161 -25.03 17.99 -2.09
C HIS A 161 -23.96 16.98 -2.52
N GLU A 162 -24.06 16.52 -3.76
CA GLU A 162 -23.00 15.67 -4.31
C GLU A 162 -21.74 16.51 -4.47
N ILE A 163 -20.59 15.94 -4.09
CA ILE A 163 -19.32 16.66 -4.05
C ILE A 163 -18.54 16.44 -5.35
N ALA A 164 -17.85 17.49 -5.79
CA ALA A 164 -17.05 17.53 -7.00
C ALA A 164 -15.70 16.80 -6.83
N THR A 165 -15.76 15.46 -6.76
CA THR A 165 -14.60 14.55 -6.62
C THR A 165 -14.33 13.72 -7.86
N ASN A 166 -15.03 14.01 -8.96
CA ASN A 166 -14.92 13.33 -10.26
C ASN A 166 -13.76 13.85 -11.12
N TYR A 167 -12.63 14.12 -10.48
CA TYR A 167 -11.44 14.69 -11.10
C TYR A 167 -10.19 13.95 -10.59
N GLU A 168 -9.04 14.25 -11.17
CA GLU A 168 -7.75 13.92 -10.60
C GLU A 168 -7.52 14.64 -9.25
N ILE A 169 -6.67 14.06 -8.41
CA ILE A 169 -6.18 14.70 -7.18
C ILE A 169 -4.79 15.26 -7.44
N ARG A 170 -4.55 16.48 -6.98
CA ARG A 170 -3.23 17.11 -6.97
C ARG A 170 -2.84 17.60 -5.58
N PHE A 171 -1.56 17.45 -5.29
CA PHE A 171 -0.89 17.92 -4.08
C PHE A 171 0.06 19.05 -4.40
N ALA A 172 0.27 19.92 -3.41
CA ALA A 172 1.28 20.98 -3.37
C ALA A 172 1.17 22.13 -4.38
N LYS A 173 0.44 21.96 -5.49
CA LYS A 173 0.32 22.99 -6.53
C LYS A 173 -1.03 22.96 -7.24
N ASN A 174 -1.49 24.14 -7.64
CA ASN A 174 -2.53 24.34 -8.65
C ASN A 174 -1.90 24.88 -9.95
N LEU A 175 -2.48 24.61 -11.13
CA LEU A 175 -1.95 25.16 -12.41
C LEU A 175 -2.45 26.55 -12.76
N ASN A 176 -3.76 26.78 -12.75
CA ASN A 176 -4.39 27.93 -13.41
C ASN A 176 -5.11 28.87 -12.44
N VAL A 177 -5.05 28.61 -11.14
CA VAL A 177 -5.70 29.44 -10.12
C VAL A 177 -4.75 30.51 -9.60
N ILE A 178 -4.95 31.74 -10.09
CA ILE A 178 -4.29 32.95 -9.60
C ILE A 178 -5.27 33.67 -8.66
N LEU A 179 -5.08 33.57 -7.34
CA LEU A 179 -5.93 34.27 -6.37
C LEU A 179 -5.41 35.67 -6.00
N THR A 180 -4.11 35.93 -6.18
CA THR A 180 -3.48 37.25 -5.98
C THR A 180 -2.35 37.48 -6.98
N SER A 181 -1.98 38.74 -7.19
CA SER A 181 -1.09 39.22 -8.24
C SER A 181 0.41 38.92 -8.07
N SER A 182 0.85 38.18 -7.05
CA SER A 182 2.29 38.11 -6.71
C SER A 182 2.89 36.74 -6.35
N SER A 183 2.16 35.63 -6.43
CA SER A 183 2.77 34.28 -6.52
C SER A 183 1.69 33.22 -6.59
N GLY A 184 1.87 32.21 -7.45
CA GLY A 184 1.03 31.02 -7.43
C GLY A 184 1.11 30.34 -6.06
N TYR A 185 -0.01 29.78 -5.60
CA TYR A 185 -0.08 29.02 -4.36
C TYR A 185 0.70 27.70 -4.51
N GLN A 186 2.01 27.75 -4.24
CA GLN A 186 2.93 26.61 -4.26
C GLN A 186 3.28 26.23 -2.82
N LEU A 187 2.84 25.05 -2.40
CA LEU A 187 3.06 24.56 -1.05
C LEU A 187 4.46 23.97 -0.92
N ARG A 188 5.26 24.59 -0.05
CA ARG A 188 6.44 24.00 0.54
C ARG A 188 6.02 23.32 1.84
N ALA A 189 6.05 21.99 1.86
CA ALA A 189 5.67 21.21 3.02
C ALA A 189 6.27 19.81 2.97
N ARG A 190 6.37 19.16 4.14
CA ARG A 190 6.61 17.72 4.24
C ARG A 190 5.29 17.01 4.48
N LEU A 191 4.99 15.97 3.71
CA LEU A 191 3.78 15.16 3.86
C LEU A 191 4.16 13.73 4.27
N ASN A 192 3.35 13.13 5.13
CA ASN A 192 3.41 11.72 5.49
C ASN A 192 1.99 11.14 5.59
N CYS A 193 1.84 9.86 5.22
CA CYS A 193 0.63 9.08 5.46
C CYS A 193 -0.69 9.72 5.00
N PHE A 194 -0.84 9.91 3.68
CA PHE A 194 -2.09 10.37 3.09
C PHE A 194 -3.14 9.26 3.09
N GLN A 195 -4.36 9.59 3.52
CA GLN A 195 -5.51 8.69 3.56
C GLN A 195 -6.75 9.38 3.00
N LEU A 196 -7.48 8.67 2.14
CA LEU A 196 -8.75 9.10 1.59
C LEU A 196 -9.80 8.02 1.85
N TYR A 197 -10.98 8.42 2.31
CA TYR A 197 -12.13 7.54 2.55
C TYR A 197 -13.34 8.09 1.81
N ASP A 198 -14.22 7.20 1.36
CA ASP A 198 -15.52 7.47 0.75
C ASP A 198 -16.66 7.62 1.77
N GLN A 199 -16.29 7.76 3.05
CA GLN A 199 -17.19 7.91 4.18
C GLN A 199 -16.72 9.07 5.06
N ALA A 200 -17.64 9.69 5.78
CA ALA A 200 -17.32 10.62 6.85
C ALA A 200 -16.91 9.83 8.10
N LEU A 201 -15.63 9.89 8.46
CA LEU A 201 -15.14 9.25 9.68
C LEU A 201 -15.63 10.01 10.92
N ASN A 202 -16.04 9.27 11.94
CA ASN A 202 -16.34 9.85 13.24
C ASN A 202 -15.05 10.23 14.02
N PRO A 203 -15.13 11.02 15.10
CA PRO A 203 -13.94 11.49 15.81
C PRO A 203 -12.98 10.39 16.30
N ASP A 204 -13.52 9.27 16.80
CA ASP A 204 -12.68 8.15 17.25
C ASP A 204 -12.02 7.43 16.09
N GLN A 205 -12.70 7.34 14.95
CA GLN A 205 -12.14 6.81 13.72
C GLN A 205 -11.02 7.71 13.17
N VAL A 206 -11.17 9.04 13.26
CA VAL A 206 -10.10 9.98 12.87
C VAL A 206 -8.86 9.80 13.75
N LYS A 207 -9.02 9.62 15.07
CA LYS A 207 -7.89 9.33 15.97
C LYS A 207 -7.22 8.00 15.62
N ALA A 208 -8.01 6.95 15.37
CA ALA A 208 -7.48 5.66 14.97
C ALA A 208 -6.73 5.72 13.62
N ALA A 209 -7.23 6.51 12.66
CA ALA A 209 -6.57 6.75 11.38
C ALA A 209 -5.25 7.52 11.56
N ARG A 210 -5.20 8.53 12.43
CA ARG A 210 -3.96 9.24 12.80
C ARG A 210 -2.92 8.27 13.38
N ASP A 211 -3.34 7.47 14.36
CA ASP A 211 -2.45 6.55 15.08
C ASP A 211 -1.98 5.40 14.20
N MET A 212 -2.79 5.00 13.21
CA MET A 212 -2.37 4.03 12.21
C MET A 212 -1.06 4.46 11.52
N CYS A 213 -0.85 5.75 11.24
CA CYS A 213 0.35 6.27 10.56
C CYS A 213 1.65 6.17 11.35
N THR A 214 1.59 6.03 12.67
CA THR A 214 2.77 5.92 13.52
C THR A 214 3.12 4.47 13.85
N ARG A 215 2.24 3.53 13.49
CA ARG A 215 2.38 2.09 13.72
C ARG A 215 3.10 1.38 12.57
N LYS A 216 4.43 1.38 12.61
CA LYS A 216 5.32 0.78 11.58
C LYS A 216 4.96 -0.66 11.23
N GLU A 217 4.48 -1.44 12.19
CA GLU A 217 4.04 -2.83 12.01
C GLU A 217 2.84 -2.96 11.06
N LEU A 218 1.97 -1.94 10.98
CA LEU A 218 0.85 -1.93 10.05
C LEU A 218 1.26 -1.64 8.60
N PHE A 219 2.44 -1.06 8.38
CA PHE A 219 2.98 -0.74 7.06
C PHE A 219 3.90 -1.84 6.49
N ARG A 220 4.15 -2.91 7.25
CA ARG A 220 4.97 -4.06 6.79
C ARG A 220 4.21 -4.91 5.78
N GLN A 221 4.88 -5.35 4.70
CA GLN A 221 4.36 -6.35 3.78
C GLN A 221 4.16 -7.69 4.51
N CYS A 222 3.29 -8.57 4.00
CA CYS A 222 3.30 -9.95 4.48
C CYS A 222 4.56 -10.63 3.98
N PHE A 223 5.31 -11.25 4.87
CA PHE A 223 6.49 -12.04 4.50
C PHE A 223 6.14 -13.53 4.51
N ASN A 224 6.97 -14.35 3.84
CA ASN A 224 6.86 -15.81 3.82
C ASN A 224 5.53 -16.31 3.23
N TYR A 225 5.21 -15.89 2.00
CA TYR A 225 4.12 -16.47 1.20
C TYR A 225 4.59 -16.76 -0.23
N GLN A 226 3.97 -17.75 -0.86
CA GLN A 226 4.25 -18.12 -2.25
C GLN A 226 3.19 -17.54 -3.18
N VAL A 227 3.57 -17.20 -4.42
CA VAL A 227 2.58 -16.84 -5.44
C VAL A 227 1.86 -18.10 -5.90
N LEU A 228 0.56 -18.18 -5.65
CA LEU A 228 -0.26 -19.30 -6.12
C LEU A 228 -0.61 -19.10 -7.59
N LYS A 229 -0.01 -19.92 -8.45
CA LYS A 229 -0.24 -19.89 -9.90
C LYS A 229 -1.53 -20.60 -10.31
N SER A 230 -1.89 -21.68 -9.62
CA SER A 230 -3.14 -22.44 -9.80
C SER A 230 -3.55 -23.06 -8.48
N PHE A 231 -4.84 -23.34 -8.30
CA PHE A 231 -5.32 -23.92 -7.04
C PHE A 231 -4.79 -25.34 -6.81
N VAL A 232 -4.62 -26.11 -7.87
CA VAL A 232 -4.08 -27.48 -7.84
C VAL A 232 -2.66 -27.52 -7.26
N ALA A 233 -1.91 -26.42 -7.36
CA ALA A 233 -0.58 -26.29 -6.76
C ALA A 233 -0.60 -25.92 -5.26
N ALA A 234 -1.78 -25.70 -4.67
CA ALA A 234 -1.91 -25.32 -3.27
C ALA A 234 -1.59 -26.51 -2.36
N LYS A 235 -0.74 -26.26 -1.36
CA LYS A 235 -0.39 -27.22 -0.31
C LYS A 235 -1.02 -26.80 1.01
N ASN A 236 -1.31 -27.79 1.85
CA ASN A 236 -1.75 -27.54 3.22
C ASN A 236 -0.67 -26.79 4.00
N TYR A 237 -1.10 -25.86 4.85
CA TYR A 237 -0.26 -25.10 5.77
C TYR A 237 0.80 -24.20 5.13
N VAL A 238 0.70 -23.92 3.84
CA VAL A 238 1.56 -22.95 3.14
C VAL A 238 0.79 -21.64 2.93
N TRP A 239 1.46 -20.52 3.19
CA TRP A 239 0.91 -19.19 2.90
C TRP A 239 1.04 -18.88 1.42
N TYR A 240 -0.04 -18.40 0.83
CA TYR A 240 -0.15 -18.04 -0.57
C TYR A 240 -0.66 -16.61 -0.76
N GLY A 241 -0.20 -15.96 -1.82
CA GLY A 241 -0.74 -14.71 -2.35
C GLY A 241 -0.99 -14.84 -3.85
N PHE A 242 -1.76 -13.91 -4.41
CA PHE A 242 -2.07 -13.88 -5.84
C PHE A 242 -1.28 -12.76 -6.53
N LYS A 243 -0.64 -13.06 -7.69
CA LYS A 243 0.10 -12.07 -8.48
C LYS A 243 -0.83 -11.35 -9.47
N GLY A 244 -0.66 -10.03 -9.63
CA GLY A 244 -1.27 -9.21 -10.69
C GLY A 244 -1.34 -7.72 -10.35
N ASN A 245 -1.55 -6.87 -11.38
CA ASN A 245 -1.66 -5.40 -11.27
C ASN A 245 -2.96 -4.90 -10.60
N LYS A 246 -3.80 -5.81 -10.08
CA LYS A 246 -5.03 -5.53 -9.33
C LYS A 246 -5.06 -6.46 -8.13
N ALA A 247 -5.50 -5.96 -6.97
CA ALA A 247 -5.74 -6.80 -5.80
C ALA A 247 -6.77 -7.89 -6.15
N LYS A 248 -6.31 -9.15 -6.23
CA LYS A 248 -7.18 -10.31 -6.42
C LYS A 248 -7.43 -10.94 -5.05
N LYS A 249 -8.69 -11.04 -4.66
CA LYS A 249 -9.11 -11.75 -3.43
C LYS A 249 -10.01 -12.92 -3.77
N ILE A 250 -10.03 -13.94 -2.93
CA ILE A 250 -10.97 -15.04 -3.12
C ILE A 250 -12.39 -14.49 -2.88
N ARG A 251 -13.39 -14.92 -3.64
CA ARG A 251 -14.77 -14.46 -3.43
C ARG A 251 -15.26 -14.88 -2.04
N SER A 252 -15.96 -13.98 -1.36
CA SER A 252 -16.64 -14.21 -0.08
C SER A 252 -18.08 -14.71 -0.22
N SER A 253 -18.49 -15.06 -1.44
CA SER A 253 -19.85 -15.50 -1.76
C SER A 253 -19.84 -16.66 -2.76
N CYS A 254 -20.88 -17.49 -2.68
CA CYS A 254 -21.01 -18.68 -3.53
C CYS A 254 -21.02 -18.29 -5.02
N PRO A 255 -20.17 -18.91 -5.86
CA PRO A 255 -20.12 -18.66 -7.29
C PRO A 255 -21.28 -19.34 -8.04
N SER A 256 -21.58 -18.80 -9.23
CA SER A 256 -22.45 -19.43 -10.23
C SER A 256 -21.78 -20.66 -10.86
N LYS A 257 -22.58 -21.51 -11.52
CA LYS A 257 -22.19 -22.86 -11.97
C LYS A 257 -21.06 -22.91 -13.02
N SER A 258 -20.74 -21.82 -13.72
CA SER A 258 -19.93 -21.85 -14.95
C SER A 258 -18.48 -21.36 -14.85
N ASP A 259 -18.10 -20.63 -13.79
CA ASP A 259 -16.89 -19.79 -13.87
C ASP A 259 -15.71 -20.31 -13.03
N CYS A 260 -16.00 -20.80 -11.82
CA CYS A 260 -15.01 -21.20 -10.81
C CYS A 260 -15.71 -21.94 -9.66
N GLN A 261 -14.97 -22.65 -8.81
CA GLN A 261 -15.55 -23.53 -7.79
C GLN A 261 -15.16 -23.14 -6.36
N VAL A 262 -13.97 -22.58 -6.14
CA VAL A 262 -13.44 -22.36 -4.77
C VAL A 262 -13.72 -20.95 -4.28
N TRP A 263 -14.39 -20.82 -3.14
CA TRP A 263 -14.75 -19.53 -2.52
C TRP A 263 -14.65 -19.63 -0.99
N ILE A 264 -14.76 -18.49 -0.29
CA ILE A 264 -14.67 -18.41 1.17
C ILE A 264 -16.05 -18.10 1.76
N ASN A 265 -16.49 -18.90 2.71
CA ASN A 265 -17.69 -18.63 3.50
C ASN A 265 -17.32 -17.75 4.70
N GLY A 266 -17.16 -16.46 4.44
CA GLY A 266 -16.70 -15.47 5.43
C GLY A 266 -16.14 -14.21 4.78
N THR A 267 -15.92 -13.19 5.59
CA THR A 267 -15.36 -11.91 5.16
C THR A 267 -13.85 -11.88 5.29
N HIS A 268 -13.15 -11.15 4.42
CA HIS A 268 -11.72 -10.94 4.59
C HIS A 268 -11.46 -10.05 5.81
N PRO A 269 -10.40 -10.29 6.60
CA PRO A 269 -10.10 -9.46 7.75
C PRO A 269 -9.69 -8.05 7.32
N SER A 270 -9.92 -7.09 8.20
CA SER A 270 -9.17 -5.84 8.21
C SER A 270 -7.82 -6.06 8.91
N ARG A 271 -6.80 -5.27 8.60
CA ARG A 271 -5.48 -5.39 9.25
C ARG A 271 -5.53 -5.42 10.80
N PRO A 272 -6.35 -4.59 11.49
CA PRO A 272 -6.43 -4.63 12.95
C PRO A 272 -6.95 -5.95 13.52
N GLN A 273 -7.73 -6.72 12.74
CA GLN A 273 -8.25 -8.01 13.16
C GLN A 273 -7.17 -9.11 13.11
N GLY A 274 -6.03 -8.87 12.47
CA GLY A 274 -4.97 -9.86 12.31
C GLY A 274 -5.39 -11.02 11.41
N THR A 275 -4.94 -12.23 11.76
CA THR A 275 -5.28 -13.45 11.03
C THR A 275 -6.65 -13.95 11.49
N VAL A 276 -7.56 -14.19 10.55
CA VAL A 276 -8.87 -14.82 10.81
C VAL A 276 -8.94 -16.18 10.10
N GLU A 277 -9.72 -17.12 10.64
CA GLU A 277 -9.96 -18.43 10.05
C GLU A 277 -11.41 -18.54 9.56
N HIS A 278 -11.60 -19.00 8.33
CA HIS A 278 -12.91 -19.22 7.70
C HIS A 278 -12.99 -20.57 6.99
N GLU A 279 -14.20 -20.96 6.60
CA GLU A 279 -14.43 -22.15 5.79
C GLU A 279 -14.13 -21.84 4.31
N LEU A 280 -13.30 -22.68 3.70
CA LEU A 280 -13.03 -22.71 2.26
C LEU A 280 -13.98 -23.74 1.63
N CYS A 281 -14.80 -23.28 0.70
CA CYS A 281 -15.84 -24.09 0.07
C CYS A 281 -15.47 -24.39 -1.37
N VAL A 282 -15.68 -25.64 -1.79
CA VAL A 282 -15.68 -26.05 -3.20
C VAL A 282 -17.12 -26.34 -3.62
N ARG A 283 -17.58 -25.60 -4.63
CA ARG A 283 -18.88 -25.82 -5.26
C ARG A 283 -18.88 -27.13 -6.06
N GLY A 284 -19.92 -27.95 -5.89
CA GLY A 284 -20.16 -29.15 -6.68
C GLY A 284 -21.43 -29.06 -7.52
N ALA A 285 -21.92 -30.20 -7.99
CA ALA A 285 -23.05 -30.27 -8.93
C ALA A 285 -24.42 -30.00 -8.27
N GLY A 286 -24.56 -30.37 -7.00
CA GLY A 286 -25.77 -30.26 -6.19
C GLY A 286 -25.78 -29.10 -5.18
N GLY A 287 -24.68 -28.38 -4.96
CA GLY A 287 -24.63 -27.34 -3.93
C GLY A 287 -23.38 -26.46 -3.91
N CYS A 288 -23.47 -25.38 -3.11
CA CYS A 288 -22.46 -24.33 -3.00
C CYS A 288 -21.18 -24.74 -2.25
N CYS A 289 -21.24 -25.72 -1.35
CA CYS A 289 -20.11 -26.09 -0.48
C CYS A 289 -20.14 -27.60 -0.20
N GLU A 290 -19.94 -28.40 -1.25
CA GLU A 290 -19.97 -29.86 -1.16
C GLU A 290 -18.67 -30.42 -0.58
N GLN A 291 -17.54 -29.77 -0.87
CA GLN A 291 -16.27 -30.06 -0.21
C GLN A 291 -15.83 -28.85 0.60
N LYS A 292 -15.24 -29.14 1.76
CA LYS A 292 -14.89 -28.14 2.77
C LYS A 292 -13.42 -28.28 3.14
N ALA A 293 -12.78 -27.14 3.34
CA ALA A 293 -11.49 -27.00 3.99
C ALA A 293 -11.54 -25.77 4.90
N ARG A 294 -10.43 -25.47 5.59
CA ARG A 294 -10.27 -24.22 6.33
C ARG A 294 -9.26 -23.32 5.63
N VAL A 295 -9.41 -22.02 5.79
CA VAL A 295 -8.48 -21.02 5.30
C VAL A 295 -8.20 -19.98 6.38
N GLU A 296 -6.93 -19.84 6.74
CA GLU A 296 -6.46 -18.66 7.47
C GLU A 296 -6.20 -17.54 6.48
N ILE A 297 -6.72 -16.36 6.78
CA ILE A 297 -6.57 -15.16 5.95
C ILE A 297 -5.90 -14.10 6.81
N ARG A 298 -4.87 -13.47 6.26
CA ARG A 298 -4.31 -12.24 6.82
C ARG A 298 -4.34 -11.16 5.76
N GLN A 299 -4.84 -9.99 6.14
CA GLN A 299 -4.82 -8.82 5.27
C GLN A 299 -3.41 -8.26 5.22
N CYS A 300 -2.83 -8.33 4.03
CA CYS A 300 -1.51 -7.80 3.71
C CYS A 300 -1.67 -6.42 3.08
N TYR A 301 -0.57 -5.88 2.59
CA TYR A 301 -0.54 -4.57 1.96
C TYR A 301 -1.24 -4.64 0.61
N GLY A 302 -2.43 -4.04 0.43
CA GLY A 302 -3.15 -4.06 -0.85
C GLY A 302 -3.55 -5.45 -1.39
N TYR A 303 -3.22 -6.55 -0.71
CA TYR A 303 -3.61 -7.93 -1.04
C TYR A 303 -3.88 -8.73 0.22
N ASN A 304 -4.42 -9.94 0.07
CA ASN A 304 -4.59 -10.89 1.16
C ASN A 304 -3.64 -12.07 0.96
N ALA A 305 -3.11 -12.59 2.05
CA ALA A 305 -2.44 -13.89 2.06
C ALA A 305 -3.36 -14.94 2.69
N TYR A 306 -3.28 -16.15 2.15
CA TYR A 306 -4.18 -17.26 2.47
C TYR A 306 -3.37 -18.50 2.82
N LYS A 307 -3.73 -19.20 3.88
CA LYS A 307 -3.14 -20.49 4.25
C LYS A 307 -4.24 -21.52 4.38
N PHE A 308 -4.23 -22.49 3.49
CA PHE A 308 -5.25 -23.53 3.43
C PHE A 308 -4.93 -24.68 4.37
N LYS A 309 -5.96 -25.27 4.99
CA LYS A 309 -5.84 -26.40 5.92
C LYS A 309 -6.92 -27.43 5.63
N GLY A 310 -6.51 -28.68 5.42
CA GLY A 310 -7.43 -29.76 5.08
C GLY A 310 -7.98 -29.66 3.66
N LEU A 311 -7.16 -29.27 2.68
CA LEU A 311 -7.55 -29.25 1.26
C LEU A 311 -8.09 -30.62 0.82
N PRO A 312 -9.28 -30.68 0.19
CA PRO A 312 -9.82 -31.93 -0.35
C PRO A 312 -9.03 -32.37 -1.60
N PRO A 313 -9.26 -33.58 -2.14
CA PRO A 313 -8.63 -34.02 -3.39
C PRO A 313 -8.85 -33.00 -4.52
N LEU A 314 -7.75 -32.44 -5.03
CA LEU A 314 -7.79 -31.37 -6.02
C LEU A 314 -7.74 -31.94 -7.44
N ASP A 315 -8.85 -31.85 -8.16
CA ASP A 315 -8.90 -32.13 -9.60
C ASP A 315 -8.28 -30.95 -10.39
N ALA A 316 -7.63 -31.25 -11.51
CA ALA A 316 -7.07 -30.28 -12.45
C ALA A 316 -8.07 -29.21 -12.92
N HIS A 317 -9.37 -29.49 -12.89
CA HIS A 317 -10.44 -28.59 -13.32
C HIS A 317 -10.95 -27.62 -12.23
N ILE A 318 -10.43 -27.71 -11.00
CA ILE A 318 -10.86 -26.86 -9.88
C ILE A 318 -10.14 -25.50 -9.94
N MET A 319 -10.93 -24.43 -10.04
CA MET A 319 -10.46 -23.06 -10.14
C MET A 319 -10.91 -22.22 -8.94
N ILE A 320 -10.00 -21.35 -8.46
CA ILE A 320 -10.34 -20.35 -7.43
C ILE A 320 -11.18 -19.24 -8.03
N CYS A 321 -12.27 -18.93 -7.34
CA CYS A 321 -13.06 -17.74 -7.60
C CYS A 321 -12.34 -16.51 -7.10
N LEU A 322 -11.64 -15.82 -7.99
CA LEU A 322 -11.03 -14.52 -7.69
C LEU A 322 -12.02 -13.41 -8.01
N ALA A 323 -12.25 -12.52 -7.06
CA ALA A 323 -12.76 -11.19 -7.32
C ALA A 323 -11.57 -10.29 -7.68
N THR A 324 -11.58 -9.74 -8.90
CA THR A 324 -11.01 -8.40 -9.12
C THR A 324 -11.88 -7.40 -8.35
N GLY A 325 -11.41 -6.21 -8.00
CA GLY A 325 -12.15 -5.21 -7.21
C GLY A 325 -13.43 -4.63 -7.84
N GLU A 326 -14.34 -5.49 -8.30
CA GLU A 326 -15.65 -5.24 -8.88
C GLU A 326 -16.64 -6.26 -8.30
N ASN A 327 -17.55 -5.75 -7.46
CA ASN A 327 -18.91 -6.22 -7.27
C ASN A 327 -19.60 -5.27 -6.28
N TYR A 328 -20.05 -4.12 -6.79
CA TYR A 328 -21.36 -3.60 -6.39
C TYR A 328 -22.27 -3.71 -7.62
N PRO A 329 -23.52 -4.16 -7.46
CA PRO A 329 -24.42 -4.42 -8.58
C PRO A 329 -24.92 -3.07 -9.09
N HIS A 330 -24.77 -2.77 -10.38
CA HIS A 330 -25.78 -2.10 -11.20
C HIS A 330 -25.37 -2.23 -12.67
N THR A 331 -26.37 -2.56 -13.48
CA THR A 331 -26.37 -2.81 -14.92
C THR A 331 -25.52 -1.84 -15.75
N LEU A 332 -24.57 -2.38 -16.53
CA LEU A 332 -23.81 -1.70 -17.59
C LEU A 332 -24.59 -1.73 -18.92
N PRO A 333 -24.56 -0.66 -19.75
CA PRO A 333 -24.97 -0.73 -21.15
C PRO A 333 -23.94 -1.52 -22.00
N SER A 334 -24.40 -2.05 -23.13
CA SER A 334 -23.76 -3.09 -23.95
C SER A 334 -22.50 -2.71 -24.74
N ARG A 335 -21.42 -3.47 -24.51
CA ARG A 335 -20.66 -4.34 -25.44
C ARG A 335 -20.43 -4.04 -26.94
N ASP A 336 -20.42 -2.80 -27.43
CA ASP A 336 -20.10 -2.51 -28.86
C ASP A 336 -18.86 -1.63 -29.15
N ALA A 337 -18.00 -1.31 -28.18
CA ALA A 337 -16.85 -0.42 -28.41
C ALA A 337 -15.47 -1.11 -28.60
N CYS A 338 -15.37 -2.45 -28.58
CA CYS A 338 -14.08 -3.15 -28.65
C CYS A 338 -13.94 -4.16 -29.80
N HIS A 339 -14.43 -3.81 -30.99
CA HIS A 339 -14.06 -4.52 -32.22
C HIS A 339 -13.72 -3.51 -33.32
N LYS A 340 -12.48 -3.01 -33.36
CA LYS A 340 -11.93 -2.40 -34.59
C LYS A 340 -10.42 -2.25 -34.71
N ILE A 341 -9.60 -2.85 -33.84
CA ILE A 341 -8.15 -2.82 -34.01
C ILE A 341 -7.60 -4.22 -33.77
N CYS A 342 -7.66 -5.07 -34.80
CA CYS A 342 -6.78 -6.24 -34.98
C CYS A 342 -7.16 -7.00 -36.26
N LEU A 343 -6.95 -6.43 -37.44
CA LEU A 343 -6.79 -7.20 -38.68
C LEU A 343 -5.89 -6.42 -39.65
N ALA A 344 -4.59 -6.73 -39.66
CA ALA A 344 -3.72 -6.73 -40.84
C ALA A 344 -2.25 -6.96 -40.41
N THR A 345 -1.83 -8.20 -40.28
CA THR A 345 -0.42 -8.57 -40.50
C THR A 345 -0.38 -9.53 -41.67
N GLY A 346 0.29 -9.11 -42.75
CA GLY A 346 0.33 -9.88 -43.99
C GLY A 346 1.38 -9.38 -44.97
N LYS A 347 2.62 -9.85 -44.75
CA LYS A 347 3.70 -10.14 -45.72
C LYS A 347 4.58 -9.01 -46.29
N ASN A 348 5.88 -9.25 -46.08
CA ASN A 348 7.06 -9.11 -46.96
C ASN A 348 7.82 -7.77 -47.06
N ASN A 349 9.05 -7.85 -46.51
CA ASN A 349 10.30 -7.10 -46.74
C ASN A 349 10.50 -5.69 -46.16
N PRO A 350 11.73 -5.39 -45.67
CA PRO A 350 11.98 -4.36 -44.66
C PRO A 350 12.41 -3.03 -45.29
N LYS A 351 11.94 -1.92 -44.70
CA LYS A 351 12.60 -0.61 -44.80
C LYS A 351 12.84 -0.07 -43.38
N PRO A 352 13.97 0.61 -43.13
CA PRO A 352 14.32 1.08 -41.79
C PRO A 352 13.44 2.29 -41.43
N LEU A 353 12.76 2.21 -40.29
CA LEU A 353 12.06 3.37 -39.71
C LEU A 353 12.94 4.14 -38.73
N HIS A 354 12.77 5.46 -38.82
CA HIS A 354 13.48 6.54 -38.14
C HIS A 354 13.39 6.47 -36.60
N PRO A 355 14.39 6.94 -35.83
CA PRO A 355 14.40 6.78 -34.38
C PRO A 355 13.45 7.77 -33.68
N ARG A 356 12.17 7.43 -33.60
CA ARG A 356 11.21 7.95 -32.60
C ARG A 356 10.18 6.93 -32.09
N ASP A 357 10.34 5.64 -32.41
CA ASP A 357 9.48 4.54 -31.90
C ASP A 357 10.27 3.47 -31.13
N ALA A 358 11.23 3.89 -30.30
CA ALA A 358 11.81 3.02 -29.27
C ALA A 358 11.20 3.36 -27.91
N HIS A 359 9.97 2.90 -27.66
CA HIS A 359 9.51 2.76 -26.27
C HIS A 359 10.19 1.52 -25.68
N LEU A 360 11.28 1.82 -24.99
CA LEU A 360 12.07 0.99 -24.09
C LEU A 360 11.36 -0.28 -23.57
N MET A 361 11.57 -1.40 -24.26
CA MET A 361 11.54 -2.72 -23.64
C MET A 361 12.79 -2.83 -22.76
N ILE A 362 12.66 -2.63 -21.45
CA ILE A 362 13.58 -3.26 -20.51
C ILE A 362 13.06 -4.68 -20.29
N CYS A 363 13.49 -5.58 -21.16
CA CYS A 363 13.70 -6.96 -20.74
C CYS A 363 14.94 -6.95 -19.86
N LEU A 364 14.79 -7.16 -18.54
CA LEU A 364 15.90 -7.70 -17.76
C LEU A 364 15.99 -9.18 -18.09
N THR A 365 16.74 -9.47 -19.16
CA THR A 365 17.38 -10.76 -19.36
C THR A 365 18.65 -10.80 -18.51
N THR A 366 18.85 -11.93 -17.85
CA THR A 366 20.06 -12.43 -17.16
C THR A 366 20.47 -11.77 -15.83
N ASP A 367 20.75 -12.66 -14.87
CA ASP A 367 21.34 -12.45 -13.55
C ASP A 367 22.46 -11.38 -13.50
N THR A 368 22.40 -10.49 -12.50
CA THR A 368 23.43 -10.24 -11.45
C THR A 368 23.26 -8.85 -10.80
N ASP A 369 23.29 -8.85 -9.46
CA ASP A 369 23.58 -7.75 -8.51
C ASP A 369 22.65 -6.52 -8.33
N ASN A 370 21.94 -6.51 -7.17
CA ASN A 370 21.71 -5.43 -6.17
C ASN A 370 20.41 -5.75 -5.39
N ASP A 371 20.35 -6.16 -4.12
CA ASP A 371 21.29 -6.26 -3.01
C ASP A 371 20.99 -7.58 -2.25
N ALA A 372 21.92 -8.52 -2.27
CA ALA A 372 21.82 -9.75 -1.49
C ALA A 372 22.21 -9.48 -0.03
N PRO A 373 21.49 -10.03 0.97
CA PRO A 373 21.84 -10.03 2.40
C PRO A 373 23.27 -10.51 2.74
N GLU A 374 23.97 -11.12 1.79
CA GLU A 374 25.37 -11.55 1.87
C GLU A 374 26.37 -10.38 1.88
N LYS A 375 25.95 -9.15 1.56
CA LYS A 375 26.77 -7.94 1.70
C LYS A 375 26.73 -7.33 3.10
N ILE A 376 25.85 -7.82 3.99
CA ILE A 376 25.69 -7.33 5.38
C ILE A 376 26.31 -8.34 6.35
N PHE A 377 26.19 -9.64 6.07
CA PHE A 377 26.79 -10.71 6.87
C PHE A 377 27.85 -11.48 6.06
N GLY A 378 29.06 -11.60 6.60
CA GLY A 378 30.16 -12.34 6.02
C GLY A 378 30.14 -13.82 6.43
N PRO A 379 30.32 -14.77 5.49
CA PRO A 379 30.39 -16.19 5.79
C PRO A 379 31.75 -16.60 6.38
N MET A 380 31.73 -17.58 7.28
CA MET A 380 32.85 -18.38 7.75
C MET A 380 32.49 -19.87 7.56
N PRO A 381 32.82 -20.44 6.40
CA PRO A 381 32.45 -21.82 6.08
C PRO A 381 33.14 -22.82 6.99
N GLY A 382 32.43 -23.90 7.36
CA GLY A 382 32.98 -24.96 8.21
C GLY A 382 33.02 -24.63 9.70
N TYR A 383 32.30 -23.58 10.13
CA TYR A 383 32.21 -23.15 11.52
C TYR A 383 30.76 -23.01 11.95
N ARG A 384 30.53 -23.19 13.26
CA ARG A 384 29.24 -23.01 13.91
C ARG A 384 29.43 -22.41 15.29
N LEU A 385 28.69 -21.35 15.62
CA LEU A 385 28.66 -20.80 16.97
C LEU A 385 27.78 -21.68 17.87
N ILE A 386 28.34 -22.17 18.97
CA ILE A 386 27.64 -23.05 19.93
C ILE A 386 27.30 -22.29 21.22
N ASN A 387 26.34 -22.80 22.00
CA ASN A 387 25.88 -22.25 23.28
C ASN A 387 25.18 -20.88 23.24
N HIS A 388 25.03 -20.28 22.05
CA HIS A 388 24.38 -18.98 21.85
C HIS A 388 23.14 -19.01 20.94
N VAL A 389 22.71 -20.21 20.55
CA VAL A 389 21.52 -20.42 19.70
C VAL A 389 20.26 -20.06 20.50
N ILE A 390 19.53 -19.06 20.02
CA ILE A 390 18.27 -18.59 20.64
C ILE A 390 17.03 -19.02 19.86
N TYR A 391 17.18 -19.40 18.59
CA TYR A 391 16.11 -19.89 17.75
C TYR A 391 16.66 -20.84 16.70
N THR A 392 15.90 -21.89 16.34
CA THR A 392 16.25 -22.85 15.29
C THR A 392 15.05 -23.03 14.36
N GLU A 393 15.28 -22.91 13.06
CA GLU A 393 14.30 -23.16 12.00
C GLU A 393 14.84 -24.24 11.05
N THR A 394 13.94 -25.03 10.48
CA THR A 394 14.29 -26.10 9.54
C THR A 394 13.72 -25.81 8.14
N HIS A 395 14.23 -26.46 7.10
CA HIS A 395 13.75 -26.27 5.71
C HIS A 395 13.94 -24.84 5.18
N VAL A 396 14.93 -24.11 5.71
CA VAL A 396 15.28 -22.78 5.23
C VAL A 396 16.06 -22.93 3.92
N PRO A 397 15.62 -22.31 2.80
CA PRO A 397 16.12 -22.65 1.47
C PRO A 397 17.53 -22.09 1.18
N SER A 398 17.99 -21.10 1.94
CA SER A 398 19.31 -20.51 1.75
C SER A 398 19.80 -19.79 3.03
N PRO A 399 21.12 -19.58 3.18
CA PRO A 399 21.66 -18.78 4.28
C PRO A 399 21.16 -17.33 4.24
N THR A 400 20.86 -16.80 3.06
CA THR A 400 20.27 -15.48 2.84
C THR A 400 18.93 -15.33 3.56
N VAL A 401 18.07 -16.35 3.51
CA VAL A 401 16.78 -16.37 4.22
C VAL A 401 17.00 -16.48 5.73
N CYS A 402 18.00 -17.25 6.16
CA CYS A 402 18.39 -17.39 7.56
C CYS A 402 18.88 -16.06 8.16
N ILE A 403 19.75 -15.33 7.45
CA ILE A 403 20.21 -13.97 7.82
C ILE A 403 19.01 -13.02 7.88
N GLY A 404 18.06 -13.14 6.94
CA GLY A 404 16.81 -12.37 6.97
C GLY A 404 16.03 -12.54 8.28
N TYR A 405 15.96 -13.76 8.84
CA TYR A 405 15.33 -13.98 10.14
C TYR A 405 16.07 -13.28 11.28
N CYS A 406 17.41 -13.23 11.23
CA CYS A 406 18.23 -12.51 12.21
C CYS A 406 17.99 -11.00 12.18
N LEU A 407 17.97 -10.41 10.97
CA LEU A 407 17.73 -8.99 10.77
C LEU A 407 16.31 -8.56 11.19
N LEU A 408 15.34 -9.49 11.16
CA LEU A 408 13.98 -9.25 11.66
C LEU A 408 13.89 -9.27 13.20
N ASP A 409 14.85 -9.91 13.87
CA ASP A 409 14.98 -10.02 15.33
C ASP A 409 16.05 -9.06 15.89
N ASP A 410 16.25 -7.91 15.21
CA ASP A 410 17.26 -6.82 15.35
C ASP A 410 17.70 -6.41 16.78
N LYS A 411 16.99 -6.87 17.82
CA LYS A 411 17.33 -6.63 19.23
C LYS A 411 17.96 -7.82 19.96
N ARG A 412 17.85 -9.03 19.40
CA ARG A 412 18.27 -10.29 20.06
C ARG A 412 19.19 -11.12 19.19
N CYS A 413 19.05 -11.10 17.87
CA CYS A 413 19.93 -11.85 16.99
C CYS A 413 21.13 -11.01 16.54
N LYS A 414 22.34 -11.56 16.70
CA LYS A 414 23.61 -10.93 16.32
C LYS A 414 24.37 -11.69 15.23
N SER A 415 24.16 -13.00 15.08
CA SER A 415 24.80 -13.85 14.08
C SER A 415 23.93 -15.06 13.74
N VAL A 416 24.26 -15.82 12.70
CA VAL A 416 23.51 -17.06 12.37
C VAL A 416 24.43 -18.23 12.05
N ASN A 417 23.94 -19.45 12.31
CA ASN A 417 24.49 -20.67 11.74
C ASN A 417 23.52 -21.22 10.69
N TYR A 418 24.04 -21.76 9.60
CA TYR A 418 23.22 -22.39 8.57
C TYR A 418 23.85 -23.69 8.09
N SER A 419 23.05 -24.71 7.85
CA SER A 419 23.48 -25.93 7.17
C SER A 419 22.57 -26.27 6.00
N ALA A 420 23.11 -26.17 4.79
CA ALA A 420 22.44 -26.66 3.59
C ALA A 420 22.31 -28.19 3.57
N ARG A 421 23.27 -28.90 4.18
CA ARG A 421 23.33 -30.36 4.18
C ARG A 421 22.35 -31.00 5.15
N ASP A 422 22.04 -30.30 6.23
CA ASP A 422 21.09 -30.77 7.24
C ASP A 422 19.68 -30.21 6.94
N ASN A 423 19.20 -30.35 5.70
CA ASN A 423 17.84 -29.92 5.28
C ASN A 423 17.55 -28.43 5.53
N GLY A 424 18.55 -27.56 5.35
CA GLY A 424 18.40 -26.12 5.51
C GLY A 424 18.13 -25.69 6.94
N ILE A 425 18.83 -26.26 7.94
CA ILE A 425 18.68 -25.79 9.31
C ILE A 425 19.33 -24.41 9.45
N CYS A 426 18.56 -23.46 9.97
CA CYS A 426 18.97 -22.11 10.31
C CYS A 426 18.93 -21.93 11.83
N GLN A 427 19.98 -21.36 12.41
CA GLN A 427 20.03 -21.04 13.83
C GLN A 427 20.35 -19.57 14.01
N LEU A 428 19.53 -18.87 14.78
CA LEU A 428 19.79 -17.49 15.18
C LEU A 428 20.55 -17.48 16.48
N ASN A 429 21.59 -16.65 16.57
CA ASN A 429 22.43 -16.56 17.74
C ASN A 429 22.33 -15.16 18.37
N ASN A 430 22.38 -15.07 19.70
CA ASN A 430 22.41 -13.78 20.41
C ASN A 430 23.82 -13.19 20.61
N ALA A 431 24.83 -13.83 20.05
CA ALA A 431 26.24 -13.52 20.22
C ALA A 431 26.93 -13.55 18.86
N THR A 432 28.14 -12.99 18.80
CA THR A 432 29.08 -13.20 17.69
C THR A 432 30.24 -14.06 18.15
N GLU A 433 31.22 -14.32 17.29
CA GLU A 433 32.43 -15.09 17.58
C GLU A 433 33.34 -14.44 18.65
N PHE A 434 33.13 -13.15 18.96
CA PHE A 434 33.83 -12.48 20.04
C PHE A 434 33.20 -12.76 21.42
N ASP A 435 31.92 -13.12 21.44
CA ASP A 435 31.10 -13.31 22.64
C ASP A 435 30.97 -14.82 23.00
N GLY A 436 31.50 -15.74 22.19
CA GLY A 436 31.28 -17.19 22.34
C GLY A 436 32.30 -18.10 21.63
N HIS A 437 32.12 -19.42 21.76
CA HIS A 437 33.02 -20.42 21.16
C HIS A 437 32.54 -20.87 19.77
N LEU A 438 33.38 -20.69 18.75
CA LEU A 438 33.20 -21.31 17.44
C LEU A 438 33.67 -22.77 17.47
N SER A 439 32.81 -23.67 17.00
CA SER A 439 33.13 -25.08 16.79
C SER A 439 33.41 -25.33 15.31
N ILE A 440 34.46 -26.10 15.01
CA ILE A 440 34.75 -26.56 13.65
C ILE A 440 33.75 -27.64 13.27
N ASN A 441 32.98 -27.41 12.21
CA ASN A 441 32.02 -28.36 11.69
C ASN A 441 31.86 -28.19 10.17
N GLN A 442 32.32 -29.17 9.40
CA GLN A 442 32.38 -29.13 7.93
C GLN A 442 31.01 -29.12 7.23
N THR A 443 29.91 -29.33 7.94
CA THR A 443 28.54 -29.29 7.36
C THR A 443 27.79 -28.00 7.65
N TRP A 444 28.40 -27.07 8.39
CA TRP A 444 27.78 -25.82 8.85
C TRP A 444 28.60 -24.60 8.43
N ASP A 445 27.88 -23.53 8.12
CA ASP A 445 28.44 -22.23 7.79
C ASP A 445 27.95 -21.21 8.82
N TYR A 446 28.88 -20.45 9.39
CA TYR A 446 28.60 -19.36 10.33
C TYR A 446 28.59 -18.03 9.59
N TYR A 447 27.64 -17.15 9.89
CA TYR A 447 27.53 -15.84 9.27
C TYR A 447 27.44 -14.75 10.34
N LYS A 448 28.26 -13.71 10.19
CA LYS A 448 28.34 -12.57 11.12
C LYS A 448 28.26 -11.24 10.38
N PRO A 449 27.81 -10.15 11.01
CA PRO A 449 27.86 -8.82 10.38
C PRO A 449 29.28 -8.45 9.89
N LEU A 450 29.40 -7.94 8.67
CA LEU A 450 30.64 -7.36 8.17
C LEU A 450 30.87 -6.01 8.88
N GLN A 451 32.07 -5.79 9.43
CA GLN A 451 32.44 -4.53 10.08
C GLN A 451 32.59 -3.40 9.04
N PHE A 452 31.48 -2.90 8.52
CA PHE A 452 31.40 -1.58 7.90
C PHE A 452 30.08 -0.96 8.37
N ILE A 453 30.19 -0.11 9.38
CA ILE A 453 29.28 0.90 9.94
C ILE A 453 29.44 0.81 11.47
N SER A 454 30.44 1.54 11.98
CA SER A 454 30.44 1.96 13.37
C SER A 454 29.32 2.98 13.53
N ILE A 455 28.24 2.60 14.22
CA ILE A 455 27.21 3.52 14.67
C ILE A 455 27.79 4.24 15.90
N VAL A 456 28.01 5.55 15.78
CA VAL A 456 28.17 6.46 16.92
C VAL A 456 26.80 6.91 17.36
#